data_AF-A0A933LJY3-F1
#
_entry.id   AF-A0A933LJY3-F1
#
_cell.length_a   1.000
_cell.length_b   1.000
_cell.length_c   1.000
_cell.angle_alpha   90.00
_cell.angle_beta   90.00
_cell.angle_gamma   90.00
#
_symmetry.space_group_name_H-M   'P 1'
#
loop_
_entity.id
_entity.type
_entity.pdbx_description
1 polymer ?
#
loop_
_entity_poly.entity_id
_entity_poly.type
_entity_poly.pdbx_seq_one_letter_code
_entity_poly.pdbx_strand_id
1 'polypeptide(L)' 'MTLQNDMELANTRVKLGELEERYQQLRDDTAEDEHLRELTLFSLRRLINQLREEIARYEAHQ' A
#
# COMPACT_ATOMS: atom_id res chain seq x y z
N MET A 1 8.44 -10.05 1.88
CA MET A 1 9.17 -9.45 0.75
C MET A 1 10.37 -8.75 1.34
N THR A 2 11.50 -8.70 0.63
CA THR A 2 12.69 -7.96 1.07
C THR A 2 13.20 -7.14 -0.11
N LEU A 3 13.40 -5.83 0.06
CA LEU A 3 13.99 -4.98 -0.98
C LEU A 3 15.49 -5.22 -1.07
N GLN A 4 16.01 -5.32 -2.29
CA GLN A 4 17.41 -5.67 -2.54
C GLN A 4 18.24 -4.49 -3.06
N ASN A 5 17.60 -3.50 -3.67
CA ASN A 5 18.30 -2.39 -4.34
C ASN A 5 17.41 -1.15 -4.44
N ASP A 6 18.03 -0.01 -4.77
CA ASP A 6 17.37 1.28 -4.90
C ASP A 6 16.28 1.30 -5.98
N MET A 7 16.41 0.49 -7.03
CA MET A 7 15.39 0.39 -8.08
C MET A 7 14.12 -0.27 -7.53
N GLU A 8 14.25 -1.33 -6.74
CA GLU A 8 13.13 -1.96 -6.04
C GLU A 8 12.50 -1.03 -5.01
N LEU A 9 13.31 -0.25 -4.29
CA LEU A 9 12.83 0.78 -3.37
C LEU A 9 12.01 1.85 -4.12
N ALA A 10 12.52 2.37 -5.23
CA ALA A 10 11.84 3.37 -6.05
C ALA A 10 10.50 2.82 -6.58
N ASN A 11 10.50 1.61 -7.15
CA ASN A 11 9.29 0.95 -7.63
C ASN A 11 8.27 0.72 -6.50
N THR A 12 8.74 0.33 -5.32
CA THR A 12 7.87 0.09 -4.17
C THR A 12 7.25 1.38 -3.65
N ARG A 13 7.97 2.50 -3.66
CA ARG A 13 7.42 3.84 -3.32
C ARG A 13 6.34 4.29 -4.31
N VAL A 14 6.56 4.10 -5.62
CA VAL A 14 5.55 4.40 -6.64
C VAL A 14 4.28 3.57 -6.40
N LYS A 15 4.44 2.26 -6.23
CA LYS A 15 3.32 1.34 -5.97
C LYS A 15 2.60 1.66 -4.67
N LEU A 16 3.33 2.08 -3.64
CA LEU A 16 2.73 2.52 -2.37
C LEU A 16 1.82 3.73 -2.60
N GLY A 17 2.26 4.72 -3.36
CA GLY A 17 1.45 5.90 -3.71
C GLY A 17 0.17 5.54 -4.45
N GLU A 18 0.24 4.66 -5.46
CA GLU A 18 -0.93 4.18 -6.21
C GLU A 18 -1.95 3.47 -5.31
N LEU A 19 -1.46 2.65 -4.36
CA LEU A 19 -2.32 1.94 -3.41
C LEU A 19 -2.97 2.88 -2.40
N GLU A 20 -2.24 3.90 -1.94
CA GLU A 20 -2.77 4.93 -1.05
C GLU A 20 -3.85 5.76 -1.74
N GLU A 21 -3.63 6.17 -2.99
CA GLU A 21 -4.64 6.87 -3.80
C GLU A 21 -5.90 6.02 -3.95
N ARG A 22 -5.74 4.75 -4.35
CA ARG A 22 -6.87 3.83 -4.50
C ARG A 22 -7.62 3.60 -3.19
N TYR A 23 -6.92 3.53 -2.07
CA TYR A 23 -7.55 3.44 -0.75
C TYR A 23 -8.43 4.66 -0.46
N GLN A 24 -7.97 5.87 -0.77
CA GLN A 24 -8.77 7.08 -0.59
C GLN A 24 -10.00 7.08 -1.50
N GLN A 25 -9.81 6.79 -2.80
CA GLN A 25 -10.91 6.72 -3.76
C GLN A 25 -11.99 5.74 -3.32
N LEU A 26 -11.60 4.54 -2.90
CA LEU A 26 -12.53 3.51 -2.46
C LEU A 26 -13.20 3.88 -1.13
N ARG A 27 -12.50 4.56 -0.21
CA ARG A 27 -13.08 4.98 1.06
C ARG A 27 -14.16 6.04 0.86
N ASP A 28 -13.95 6.92 -0.11
CA ASP A 28 -14.87 8.02 -0.40
C ASP A 28 -16.00 7.60 -1.36
N ASP A 29 -15.90 6.40 -1.97
CA ASP A 29 -16.95 5.82 -2.82
C ASP A 29 -18.03 5.11 -1.99
N THR A 30 -19.21 5.74 -1.92
CA THR A 30 -20.39 5.19 -1.24
C THR A 30 -21.34 4.42 -2.17
N ALA A 31 -21.02 4.30 -3.46
CA ALA A 31 -21.89 3.66 -4.45
C ALA A 31 -21.75 2.13 -4.48
N GLU A 32 -20.62 1.58 -4.03
CA GLU A 32 -20.40 0.13 -3.93
C GLU A 32 -21.07 -0.51 -2.70
N ASP A 33 -21.24 -1.83 -2.75
CA ASP A 33 -21.65 -2.66 -1.61
C ASP A 33 -20.72 -2.39 -0.41
N GLU A 34 -21.31 -1.90 0.69
CA GLU A 34 -20.59 -1.50 1.89
C GLU A 34 -19.71 -2.61 2.46
N HIS A 35 -20.19 -3.85 2.45
CA HIS A 35 -19.44 -4.98 3.00
C HIS A 35 -18.23 -5.32 2.12
N LEU A 36 -18.42 -5.30 0.80
CA LEU A 36 -17.32 -5.54 -0.15
C LEU A 36 -16.28 -4.42 -0.08
N ARG A 37 -16.72 -3.17 0.06
CA ARG A 37 -15.85 -2.00 0.23
C ARG A 37 -15.00 -2.14 1.49
N GLU A 38 -15.60 -2.48 2.63
CA GLU A 38 -14.87 -2.67 3.89
C GLU A 38 -13.79 -3.76 3.79
N LEU A 39 -14.12 -4.92 3.23
CA LEU A 39 -13.17 -6.01 3.03
C LEU A 39 -12.00 -5.61 2.12
N THR A 40 -12.30 -4.85 1.08
CA THR A 40 -11.30 -4.36 0.13
C THR A 40 -10.39 -3.30 0.78
N LEU A 41 -10.96 -2.35 1.53
CA LEU A 41 -10.20 -1.37 2.32
C LEU A 41 -9.31 -2.04 3.36
N PHE A 42 -9.80 -3.08 4.03
CA PHE A 42 -9.02 -3.84 5.01
C PHE A 42 -7.79 -4.49 4.36
N SER A 43 -8.01 -5.16 3.22
CA SER A 43 -6.97 -5.81 2.42
C SER A 43 -5.93 -4.80 1.91
N LEU A 44 -6.38 -3.67 1.35
CA LEU A 44 -5.52 -2.59 0.87
C LEU A 44 -4.68 -1.98 1.98
N ARG A 45 -5.28 -1.68 3.13
CA ARG A 45 -4.57 -1.13 4.30
C ARG A 45 -3.47 -2.07 4.77
N ARG A 46 -3.74 -3.38 4.82
CA ARG A 46 -2.74 -4.38 5.20
C ARG A 46 -1.56 -4.39 4.24
N LEU A 47 -1.81 -4.31 2.93
CA LEU A 47 -0.76 -4.26 1.92
C LEU A 47 0.08 -2.98 2.02
N ILE A 48 -0.58 -1.82 2.15
CA ILE A 48 0.08 -0.52 2.35
C ILE A 48 1.03 -0.56 3.55
N ASN A 49 0.56 -1.08 4.69
CA ASN A 49 1.38 -1.18 5.89
C ASN A 49 2.59 -2.10 5.67
N GLN A 50 2.39 -3.25 5.01
CA GLN A 50 3.48 -4.17 4.70
C GLN A 50 4.56 -3.51 3.82
N LEU A 51 4.16 -2.71 2.82
CA LEU A 51 5.11 -2.01 1.95
C LEU A 51 5.84 -0.88 2.70
N ARG A 52 5.15 -0.14 3.57
CA ARG A 52 5.78 0.89 4.43
C ARG A 52 6.82 0.29 5.38
N GLU A 53 6.48 -0.81 6.03
CA GLU A 53 7.43 -1.53 6.88
C GLU A 53 8.65 -2.02 6.10
N GLU A 54 8.43 -2.48 4.87
CA GLU A 54 9.50 -3.00 4.05
C GLU A 54 10.45 -1.90 3.56
N ILE A 55 9.91 -0.76 3.14
CA ILE A 55 10.69 0.45 2.85
C ILE A 55 11.52 0.85 4.08
N ALA A 56 10.89 0.93 5.26
CA ALA A 56 11.57 1.31 6.50
C ALA A 56 12.68 0.31 6.89
N ARG A 57 12.44 -1.00 6.71
CA ARG A 57 13.46 -2.04 6.94
C ARG A 57 14.65 -1.91 6.00
N TYR A 58 14.41 -1.58 4.73
CA TYR A 58 15.49 -1.37 3.77
C TYR A 58 16.32 -0.14 4.10
N GLU A 59 15.65 0.98 4.35
CA GLU A 59 16.30 2.27 4.68
C GLU A 59 17.10 2.20 5.99
N ALA A 60 16.67 1.39 6.96
CA ALA A 60 17.40 1.20 8.22
C ALA A 60 18.67 0.34 8.09
N HIS A 61 18.82 -0.43 6.99
CA HIS A 61 19.98 -1.27 6.71
C HIS A 61 20.91 -0.69 5.62
N GLN A 62 20.60 0.50 5.12
CA GLN A 62 21.47 1.32 4.24
C GLN A 62 22.45 2.14 5.10
#